data_AF-A0A1U8DN23-F1
#
_entry.id   AF-A0A1U8DN23-F1
#
_cell.length_a   1.000
_cell.length_b   1.000
_cell.length_c   1.000
_cell.angle_alpha   90.00
_cell.angle_beta   90.00
_cell.angle_gamma   90.00
#
_symmetry.space_group_name_H-M   'P 1'
#
loop_
_entity.id
_entity.type
_entity.pdbx_description
1 polymer ?
#
loop_
_entity_poly.entity_id
_entity_poly.type
_entity_poly.pdbx_seq_one_letter_code
_entity_poly.pdbx_strand_id
1 'polypeptide(L)'
;MTRCPPSCCATSSTAWCPLAQLWTSTCMKEEGLVRLFQLGFDTDAFGVVFTEDYKAKVVEAVAGKESEALVRRFLDSVLTPCADISYDTVRMMQDFGFRDADITQLVGAGVLTVRDAGSWWLAVPGAGRFMKAFLRGRKAVLALIQKARYREVLLAELQSRRPPRAVRLGLPYHIHDLIGAQLVRCIPSTSGTLLRLADT
;
A
#
# COMPACT_ATOMS: atom_id res chain seq x y z
N MET A 1 -25.36 -16.22 -3.79
CA MET A 1 -25.93 -15.65 -2.55
C MET A 1 -26.02 -16.74 -1.50
N THR A 2 -24.96 -16.97 -0.73
CA THR A 2 -24.99 -17.85 0.44
C THR A 2 -24.86 -16.97 1.67
N ARG A 3 -25.97 -16.81 2.39
CA ARG A 3 -26.02 -16.08 3.67
C ARG A 3 -25.12 -16.77 4.70
N CYS A 4 -24.52 -15.96 5.57
CA CYS A 4 -23.84 -16.42 6.78
C CYS A 4 -24.74 -17.36 7.63
N PRO A 5 -24.21 -18.47 8.16
CA PRO A 5 -24.87 -19.20 9.24
C PRO A 5 -24.77 -18.41 10.56
N PRO A 6 -25.84 -18.34 11.37
CA PRO A 6 -25.91 -17.47 12.54
C PRO A 6 -25.19 -18.00 13.80
N SER A 7 -24.30 -19.00 13.69
CA SER A 7 -23.75 -19.70 14.86
C SER A 7 -22.33 -19.31 15.28
N CYS A 8 -21.60 -18.46 14.54
CA CYS A 8 -20.23 -18.10 14.91
C CYS A 8 -20.11 -16.95 15.93
N CYS A 9 -21.19 -16.25 16.28
CA CYS A 9 -21.10 -15.07 17.15
C CYS A 9 -21.16 -15.35 18.65
N ALA A 10 -21.23 -16.60 19.10
CA ALA A 10 -21.40 -16.88 20.53
C ALA A 10 -20.60 -18.10 20.97
N THR A 11 -19.29 -17.96 21.09
CA THR A 11 -18.58 -18.65 22.19
C THR A 11 -17.29 -17.90 22.50
N SER A 12 -17.26 -17.36 23.72
CA SER A 12 -16.09 -16.82 24.40
C SER A 12 -15.06 -17.94 24.57
N SER A 13 -14.17 -18.08 23.59
CA SER A 13 -13.03 -18.98 23.65
C SER A 13 -11.93 -18.39 22.81
N THR A 14 -10.87 -17.95 23.50
CA THR A 14 -9.62 -17.43 22.97
C THR A 14 -8.90 -18.49 22.13
N ALA A 15 -9.38 -18.71 20.92
CA ALA A 15 -8.68 -19.48 19.90
C ALA A 15 -8.51 -18.58 18.68
N TRP A 16 -7.30 -18.07 18.51
CA TRP A 16 -6.88 -17.25 17.38
C TRP A 16 -6.88 -18.13 16.13
N CYS A 17 -8.03 -18.19 15.47
CA CYS A 17 -8.21 -18.96 14.25
C CYS A 17 -7.84 -18.05 13.06
N PRO A 18 -6.84 -18.39 12.23
CA PRO A 18 -6.46 -17.59 11.05
C PRO A 18 -7.63 -17.36 10.08
N LEU A 19 -8.61 -18.28 10.08
CA LEU A 19 -9.85 -18.16 9.30
C LEU A 19 -10.76 -17.04 9.81
N ALA A 20 -10.76 -16.72 11.11
CA ALA A 20 -11.57 -15.62 11.66
C ALA A 20 -11.04 -14.23 11.27
N GLN A 21 -9.71 -14.08 11.10
CA GLN A 21 -9.06 -12.84 10.64
C GLN A 21 -9.28 -12.57 9.14
N LEU A 22 -9.23 -13.61 8.30
CA LEU A 22 -9.56 -13.49 6.87
C LEU A 22 -11.05 -13.23 6.65
N TRP A 23 -11.92 -13.71 7.54
CA TRP A 23 -13.37 -13.45 7.47
C TRP A 23 -13.75 -12.04 7.94
N THR A 24 -13.07 -11.50 8.95
CA THR A 24 -13.36 -10.13 9.46
C THR A 24 -13.01 -9.06 8.44
N SER A 25 -11.87 -9.17 7.73
CA SER A 25 -11.49 -8.18 6.71
C SER A 25 -12.43 -8.19 5.50
N THR A 26 -12.93 -9.37 5.11
CA THR A 26 -13.90 -9.52 4.03
C THR A 26 -15.25 -8.91 4.40
N CYS A 27 -15.75 -9.17 5.62
CA CYS A 27 -16.99 -8.57 6.14
C CYS A 27 -16.87 -7.04 6.28
N MET A 28 -15.75 -6.53 6.81
CA MET A 28 -15.50 -5.09 6.92
C MET A 28 -15.41 -4.41 5.55
N LYS A 29 -14.91 -5.11 4.53
CA LYS A 29 -14.90 -4.60 3.15
C LYS A 29 -16.33 -4.54 2.59
N GLU A 30 -17.11 -5.60 2.75
CA GLU A 30 -18.50 -5.67 2.29
C GLU A 30 -19.40 -4.62 2.98
N GLU A 31 -19.16 -4.35 4.26
CA GLU A 31 -19.79 -3.27 5.02
C GLU A 31 -19.26 -1.87 4.66
N GLY A 32 -18.21 -1.80 3.84
CA GLY A 32 -17.63 -0.54 3.38
C GLY A 32 -16.78 0.19 4.42
N LEU A 33 -16.41 -0.46 5.53
CA LEU A 33 -15.62 0.11 6.63
C LEU A 33 -14.13 0.25 6.28
N VAL A 34 -13.64 -0.60 5.39
CA VAL A 34 -12.25 -0.57 4.91
C VAL A 34 -12.17 -0.50 3.40
N ARG A 35 -11.04 0.02 2.90
CA ARG A 35 -10.67 0.08 1.49
C ARG A 35 -9.36 -0.66 1.28
N LEU A 36 -9.29 -1.36 0.16
CA LEU A 36 -8.11 -2.10 -0.28
C LEU A 36 -7.44 -1.34 -1.44
N PHE A 37 -6.12 -1.24 -1.38
CA PHE A 37 -5.33 -0.51 -2.38
C PHE A 37 -4.22 -1.41 -2.92
N GLN A 38 -4.04 -1.44 -4.24
CA GLN A 38 -2.86 -2.06 -4.83
C GLN A 38 -1.68 -1.09 -4.74
N LEU A 39 -0.66 -1.44 -3.96
CA LEU A 39 0.48 -0.56 -3.68
C LEU A 39 1.64 -0.72 -4.68
N GLY A 40 1.53 -1.69 -5.60
CA GLY A 40 2.40 -1.82 -6.78
C GLY A 40 3.80 -2.38 -6.54
N PHE A 41 4.08 -2.96 -5.36
CA PHE A 41 5.35 -3.66 -5.09
C PHE A 41 5.22 -5.19 -5.17
N ASP A 42 4.01 -5.71 -5.07
CA ASP A 42 3.64 -7.12 -5.17
C ASP A 42 2.21 -7.15 -5.72
N THR A 43 1.93 -8.05 -6.67
CA THR A 43 0.59 -8.19 -7.27
C THR A 43 -0.43 -8.71 -6.28
N ASP A 44 0.03 -9.41 -5.24
CA ASP A 44 -0.83 -10.09 -4.26
C ASP A 44 -0.88 -9.36 -2.91
N ALA A 45 -0.18 -8.22 -2.78
CA ALA A 45 -0.21 -7.40 -1.57
C ALA A 45 -1.16 -6.20 -1.71
N PHE A 46 -2.12 -6.11 -0.79
CA PHE A 46 -3.04 -4.99 -0.68
C PHE A 46 -2.78 -4.19 0.60
N GLY A 47 -2.79 -2.87 0.48
CA GLY A 47 -2.90 -1.98 1.63
C GLY A 47 -4.34 -1.92 2.10
N VAL A 48 -4.56 -2.02 3.41
CA VAL A 48 -5.89 -1.88 4.04
C VAL A 48 -5.93 -0.55 4.78
N VAL A 49 -6.96 0.26 4.55
CA VAL A 49 -7.16 1.55 5.22
C VAL A 49 -8.63 1.67 5.61
N PHE A 50 -8.94 2.25 6.77
CA PHE A 50 -10.32 2.60 7.10
C PHE A 50 -10.88 3.62 6.11
N THR A 51 -12.13 3.43 5.69
CA THR A 51 -12.77 4.29 4.69
C THR A 51 -12.82 5.75 5.15
N GLU A 52 -13.08 5.99 6.43
CA GLU A 52 -13.14 7.34 7.00
C GLU A 52 -11.76 8.02 7.02
N ASP A 53 -10.71 7.30 7.44
CA ASP A 53 -9.33 7.81 7.41
C ASP A 53 -8.89 8.13 5.97
N TYR A 54 -9.27 7.26 5.03
CA TYR A 54 -9.01 7.49 3.62
C TYR A 54 -9.72 8.74 3.08
N LYS A 55 -11.03 8.91 3.37
CA LYS A 55 -11.81 10.09 2.97
C LYS A 55 -11.18 11.36 3.55
N ALA A 56 -10.87 11.37 4.85
CA ALA A 56 -10.23 12.50 5.51
C ALA A 56 -8.89 12.85 4.83
N LYS A 57 -8.08 11.84 4.52
CA LYS A 57 -6.79 12.04 3.86
C LYS A 57 -6.92 12.59 2.45
N VAL A 58 -7.89 12.10 1.67
CA VAL A 58 -8.13 12.58 0.32
C VAL A 58 -8.58 14.03 0.34
N VAL A 59 -9.53 14.38 1.22
CA VAL A 59 -10.02 15.76 1.39
C VAL A 59 -8.88 16.70 1.77
N GLU A 60 -8.05 16.33 2.74
CA GLU A 60 -6.86 17.10 3.12
C GLU A 60 -5.91 17.29 1.92
N ALA A 61 -5.68 16.24 1.15
CA ALA A 61 -4.76 16.27 0.02
C ALA A 61 -5.23 17.16 -1.15
N VAL A 62 -6.53 17.43 -1.26
CA VAL A 62 -7.11 18.24 -2.34
C VAL A 62 -7.62 19.61 -1.89
N ALA A 63 -7.59 19.90 -0.59
CA ALA A 63 -8.04 21.16 -0.02
C ALA A 63 -7.42 22.37 -0.75
N GLY A 64 -8.27 23.27 -1.24
CA GLY A 64 -7.86 24.50 -1.94
C GLY A 64 -7.35 24.29 -3.38
N LYS A 65 -7.47 23.07 -3.93
CA LYS A 65 -7.16 22.79 -5.34
C LYS A 65 -8.42 22.84 -6.19
N GLU A 66 -8.27 23.15 -7.47
CA GLU A 66 -9.37 23.17 -8.44
C GLU A 66 -10.13 21.82 -8.52
N SER A 67 -9.43 20.71 -8.28
CA SER A 67 -10.01 19.36 -8.30
C SER A 67 -10.85 19.01 -7.06
N GLU A 68 -10.92 19.87 -6.03
CA GLU A 68 -11.55 19.55 -4.75
C GLU A 68 -13.02 19.13 -4.90
N ALA A 69 -13.82 19.93 -5.62
CA ALA A 69 -15.24 19.65 -5.81
C ALA A 69 -15.49 18.33 -6.55
N LEU A 70 -14.67 18.06 -7.58
CA LEU A 70 -14.75 16.82 -8.34
C LEU A 70 -14.40 15.60 -7.49
N VAL A 71 -13.34 15.71 -6.68
CA VAL A 71 -12.89 14.63 -5.81
C VAL A 71 -13.93 14.34 -4.72
N ARG A 72 -14.54 15.37 -4.12
CA ARG A 72 -15.65 15.18 -3.16
C ARG A 72 -16.83 14.46 -3.80
N ARG A 73 -17.24 14.88 -5.00
CA ARG A 73 -18.27 14.17 -5.77
C ARG A 73 -17.93 12.71 -5.98
N PHE A 74 -16.67 12.37 -6.30
CA PHE A 74 -16.22 10.97 -6.43
C PHE A 74 -16.30 10.19 -5.10
N LEU A 75 -15.88 10.80 -3.98
CA LEU A 75 -15.99 10.18 -2.66
C LEU A 75 -17.45 9.81 -2.30
N ASP A 76 -18.39 10.68 -2.64
CA ASP A 76 -19.81 10.50 -2.30
C ASP A 76 -20.53 9.55 -3.27
N SER A 77 -20.30 9.72 -4.57
CA SER A 77 -21.04 8.98 -5.63
C SER A 77 -20.47 7.60 -5.96
N VAL A 78 -19.17 7.37 -5.76
CA VAL A 78 -18.51 6.11 -6.14
C VAL A 78 -18.08 5.33 -4.89
N LEU A 79 -17.33 6.00 -4.01
CA LEU A 79 -16.68 5.33 -2.89
C LEU A 79 -17.62 4.96 -1.76
N THR A 80 -18.64 5.78 -1.48
CA THR A 80 -19.60 5.45 -0.43
C THR A 80 -20.49 4.26 -0.79
N PRO A 81 -21.05 4.16 -2.01
CA PRO A 81 -21.90 3.03 -2.39
C PRO A 81 -21.13 1.77 -2.81
N CYS A 82 -19.86 1.86 -3.20
CA CYS A 82 -19.11 0.71 -3.71
C CYS A 82 -17.77 0.49 -2.97
N ALA A 83 -17.55 -0.74 -2.51
CA ALA A 83 -16.29 -1.18 -1.89
C ALA A 83 -15.28 -1.78 -2.90
N ASP A 84 -15.46 -1.45 -4.17
CA ASP A 84 -14.62 -1.96 -5.26
C ASP A 84 -13.24 -1.31 -5.24
N ILE A 85 -12.25 -2.08 -5.69
CA ILE A 85 -10.85 -1.65 -5.73
C ILE A 85 -10.46 -1.06 -7.09
N SER A 86 -11.19 -1.42 -8.15
CA SER A 86 -11.02 -0.93 -9.51
C SER A 86 -12.32 -0.48 -10.12
N TYR A 87 -12.21 0.49 -11.01
CA TYR A 87 -13.30 1.02 -11.79
C TYR A 87 -12.93 0.96 -13.28
N ASP A 88 -13.85 0.52 -14.11
CA ASP A 88 -13.70 0.54 -15.56
C ASP A 88 -14.46 1.72 -16.17
N THR A 89 -14.25 1.93 -17.47
CA THR A 89 -14.84 3.04 -18.23
C THR A 89 -16.36 2.97 -18.22
N VAL A 90 -16.94 1.77 -18.32
CA VAL A 90 -18.39 1.58 -18.36
C VAL A 90 -19.00 2.06 -17.05
N ARG A 91 -18.50 1.58 -15.91
CA ARG A 91 -19.00 1.99 -14.59
C ARG A 91 -18.78 3.47 -14.33
N MET A 92 -17.58 3.99 -14.63
CA MET A 92 -17.27 5.41 -14.41
C MET A 92 -18.15 6.35 -15.24
N MET A 93 -18.40 6.03 -16.51
CA MET A 93 -19.13 6.91 -17.41
C MET A 93 -20.64 6.70 -17.38
N GLN A 94 -21.10 5.46 -17.40
CA GLN A 94 -22.53 5.13 -17.52
C GLN A 94 -23.22 5.13 -16.17
N ASP A 95 -22.62 4.50 -15.14
CA ASP A 95 -23.27 4.37 -13.83
C ASP A 95 -23.05 5.62 -12.98
N PHE A 96 -21.84 6.19 -13.00
CA PHE A 96 -21.45 7.30 -12.13
C PHE A 96 -21.39 8.68 -12.84
N GLY A 97 -21.53 8.72 -14.17
CA GLY A 97 -21.61 9.97 -14.94
C GLY A 97 -20.31 10.80 -14.96
N PHE A 98 -19.14 10.19 -14.79
CA PHE A 98 -17.85 10.87 -14.95
C PHE A 98 -17.42 10.88 -16.41
N ARG A 99 -16.88 12.01 -16.88
CA ARG A 99 -16.32 12.13 -18.24
C ARG A 99 -14.82 11.86 -18.22
N ASP A 100 -14.21 11.63 -19.39
CA ASP A 100 -12.77 11.41 -19.51
C ASP A 100 -11.92 12.52 -18.88
N ALA A 101 -12.35 13.78 -19.04
CA ALA A 101 -11.68 14.92 -18.42
C ALA A 101 -11.73 14.86 -16.89
N ASP A 102 -12.85 14.40 -16.33
CA ASP A 102 -13.01 14.24 -14.89
C ASP A 102 -12.11 13.09 -14.38
N ILE A 103 -12.06 11.96 -15.09
CA ILE A 103 -11.18 10.82 -14.75
C ILE A 103 -9.71 11.25 -14.80
N THR A 104 -9.33 12.04 -15.81
CA THR A 104 -7.96 12.58 -15.93
C THR A 104 -7.60 13.46 -14.73
N GLN A 105 -8.53 14.29 -14.24
CA GLN A 105 -8.32 15.08 -13.03
C GLN A 105 -8.23 14.22 -11.76
N LEU A 106 -9.02 13.16 -11.64
CA LEU A 106 -8.94 12.21 -10.52
C LEU A 106 -7.58 11.48 -10.48
N VAL A 107 -7.05 11.11 -11.65
CA VAL A 107 -5.69 10.56 -11.79
C VAL A 107 -4.64 11.61 -11.40
N GLY A 108 -4.80 12.86 -11.87
CA GLY A 108 -3.91 13.97 -11.51
C GLY A 108 -3.91 14.30 -10.02
N ALA A 109 -5.06 14.16 -9.35
CA ALA A 109 -5.20 14.31 -7.91
C ALA A 109 -4.62 13.11 -7.12
N GLY A 110 -4.31 12.00 -7.79
CA GLY A 110 -3.77 10.79 -7.18
C GLY A 110 -4.80 9.94 -6.44
N VAL A 111 -6.09 10.13 -6.72
CA VAL A 111 -7.21 9.34 -6.19
C VAL A 111 -7.45 8.09 -7.03
N LEU A 112 -7.07 8.14 -8.31
CA LEU A 112 -7.04 7.00 -9.22
C LEU A 112 -5.62 6.79 -9.78
N THR A 113 -5.28 5.55 -10.11
CA THR A 113 -4.11 5.22 -10.92
C THR A 113 -4.49 4.28 -12.05
N VAL A 114 -3.86 4.43 -13.20
CA VAL A 114 -4.14 3.59 -14.38
C VAL A 114 -3.77 2.14 -14.08
N ARG A 115 -4.70 1.22 -14.36
CA ARG A 115 -4.45 -0.23 -14.37
C ARG A 115 -4.17 -0.69 -15.80
N ASP A 116 -5.18 -0.55 -16.65
CA ASP A 116 -5.18 -0.95 -18.06
C ASP A 116 -5.86 0.15 -18.90
N ALA A 117 -5.90 -0.04 -20.22
CA ALA A 117 -6.69 0.82 -21.10
C ALA A 117 -8.16 0.82 -20.65
N GLY A 118 -8.65 1.99 -20.21
CA GLY A 118 -10.02 2.16 -19.74
C GLY A 118 -10.33 1.56 -18.37
N SER A 119 -9.31 1.27 -17.54
CA SER A 119 -9.50 0.81 -16.17
C SER A 119 -8.49 1.42 -15.19
N TRP A 120 -8.96 1.72 -13.98
CA TRP A 120 -8.20 2.41 -12.94
C TRP A 120 -8.35 1.72 -11.59
N TRP A 121 -7.27 1.67 -10.83
CA TRP A 121 -7.30 1.34 -9.41
C TRP A 121 -7.61 2.57 -8.58
N LEU A 122 -8.31 2.36 -7.46
CA LEU A 122 -8.35 3.31 -6.37
C LEU A 122 -6.92 3.51 -5.82
N ALA A 123 -6.53 4.76 -5.60
CA ALA A 123 -5.19 5.14 -5.17
C ALA A 123 -5.21 6.07 -3.96
N VAL A 124 -4.15 6.00 -3.16
CA VAL A 124 -3.93 6.95 -2.06
C VAL A 124 -3.14 8.16 -2.59
N PRO A 125 -3.65 9.40 -2.43
CA PRO A 125 -2.94 10.59 -2.88
C PRO A 125 -1.51 10.67 -2.34
N GLY A 126 -0.55 10.83 -3.24
CA GLY A 126 0.87 10.91 -2.90
C GLY A 126 1.57 9.57 -2.65
N ALA A 127 0.85 8.45 -2.55
CA ALA A 127 1.47 7.13 -2.31
C ALA A 127 2.46 6.73 -3.41
N GLY A 128 2.19 7.05 -4.68
CA GLY A 128 3.13 6.78 -5.78
C GLY A 128 4.50 7.46 -5.61
N ARG A 129 4.54 8.68 -5.02
CA ARG A 129 5.80 9.37 -4.73
C ARG A 129 6.59 8.67 -3.64
N PHE A 130 5.89 8.24 -2.59
CA PHE A 130 6.45 7.43 -1.52
C PHE A 130 6.98 6.10 -2.07
N MET A 131 6.16 5.36 -2.81
CA MET A 131 6.52 4.07 -3.41
C MET A 131 7.75 4.16 -4.31
N LYS A 132 7.84 5.21 -5.14
CA LYS A 132 9.02 5.46 -5.98
C LYS A 132 10.29 5.70 -5.16
N ALA A 133 10.19 6.49 -4.08
CA ALA A 133 11.32 6.73 -3.19
C ALA A 133 11.72 5.46 -2.43
N PHE A 134 10.73 4.72 -1.94
CA PHE A 134 10.87 3.46 -1.25
C PHE A 134 11.61 2.41 -2.09
N LEU A 135 11.11 2.09 -3.29
CA LEU A 135 11.69 1.09 -4.17
C LEU A 135 13.12 1.46 -4.62
N ARG A 136 13.36 2.75 -4.91
CA ARG A 136 14.70 3.24 -5.27
C ARG A 136 15.68 3.11 -4.11
N GLY A 137 15.25 3.45 -2.89
CA GLY A 137 16.08 3.33 -1.70
C GLY A 137 16.38 1.87 -1.36
N ARG A 138 15.36 0.98 -1.40
CA ARG A 138 15.52 -0.47 -1.21
C ARG A 138 16.57 -1.04 -2.17
N LYS A 139 16.43 -0.76 -3.46
CA LYS A 139 17.39 -1.20 -4.49
C LYS A 139 18.79 -0.67 -4.23
N ALA A 140 18.92 0.59 -3.80
CA ALA A 140 20.22 1.19 -3.50
C ALA A 140 20.91 0.55 -2.30
N VAL A 141 20.18 0.27 -1.21
CA VAL A 141 20.75 -0.40 -0.02
C VAL A 141 21.10 -1.85 -0.32
N LEU A 142 20.24 -2.59 -1.04
CA LEU A 142 20.59 -3.94 -1.51
C LEU A 142 21.86 -3.96 -2.34
N ALA A 143 22.02 -3.00 -3.25
CA ALA A 143 23.23 -2.89 -4.07
C ALA A 143 24.50 -2.64 -3.23
N LEU A 144 24.40 -1.97 -2.07
CA LEU A 144 25.53 -1.80 -1.15
C LEU A 144 25.95 -3.13 -0.53
N ILE A 145 24.99 -3.96 -0.11
CA ILE A 145 25.25 -5.28 0.48
C ILE A 145 25.74 -6.25 -0.60
N GLN A 146 25.17 -6.21 -1.81
CA GLN A 146 25.57 -7.04 -2.95
C GLN A 146 27.03 -6.83 -3.35
N LYS A 147 27.52 -5.60 -3.23
CA LYS A 147 28.91 -5.24 -3.55
C LYS A 147 29.89 -5.49 -2.39
N ALA A 148 29.39 -5.77 -1.20
CA ALA A 148 30.24 -6.08 -0.05
C ALA A 148 30.87 -7.47 -0.21
N ARG A 149 32.03 -7.68 0.41
CA ARG A 149 32.71 -8.97 0.42
C ARG A 149 31.77 -10.02 1.02
N TYR A 150 31.71 -11.20 0.41
CA TYR A 150 30.81 -12.29 0.81
C TYR A 150 29.32 -11.92 0.83
N ARG A 151 28.91 -10.81 0.19
CA ARG A 151 27.53 -10.32 0.19
C ARG A 151 26.97 -10.09 1.60
N GLU A 152 27.85 -9.66 2.50
CA GLU A 152 27.52 -9.39 3.89
C GLU A 152 28.14 -8.08 4.40
N VAL A 153 27.48 -7.45 5.36
CA VAL A 153 27.95 -6.20 5.99
C VAL A 153 27.52 -6.16 7.45
N LEU A 154 28.36 -5.58 8.32
CA LEU A 154 27.98 -5.36 9.71
C LEU A 154 26.87 -4.30 9.80
N LEU A 155 25.82 -4.56 10.59
CA LEU A 155 24.68 -3.65 10.74
C LEU A 155 25.13 -2.25 11.20
N ALA A 156 26.00 -2.19 12.21
CA ALA A 156 26.53 -0.93 12.75
C ALA A 156 27.37 -0.15 11.71
N GLU A 157 28.10 -0.88 10.86
CA GLU A 157 28.85 -0.27 9.76
C GLU A 157 27.90 0.29 8.71
N LEU A 158 26.89 -0.47 8.29
CA LEU A 158 25.91 -0.02 7.30
C LEU A 158 25.14 1.21 7.80
N GLN A 159 24.79 1.27 9.09
CA GLN A 159 24.09 2.39 9.71
C GLN A 159 24.94 3.66 9.81
N SER A 160 26.26 3.53 9.99
CA SER A 160 27.17 4.67 10.11
C SER A 160 27.59 5.26 8.75
N ARG A 161 27.37 4.54 7.65
CA ARG A 161 27.66 5.02 6.29
C ARG A 161 26.78 6.23 5.92
N ARG A 162 27.34 7.12 5.11
CA ARG A 162 26.55 8.19 4.48
C ARG A 162 25.51 7.59 3.53
N PRO A 163 24.21 7.91 3.65
CA PRO A 163 23.18 7.35 2.79
C PRO A 163 23.37 7.80 1.33
N PRO A 164 23.21 6.89 0.35
CA PRO A 164 23.12 7.26 -1.05
C PRO A 164 22.00 8.27 -1.31
N ARG A 165 22.13 9.14 -2.31
CA ARG A 165 21.08 10.12 -2.68
C ARG A 165 19.72 9.48 -2.98
N ALA A 166 19.71 8.23 -3.43
CA ALA A 166 18.49 7.47 -3.71
C ALA A 166 17.73 7.04 -2.43
N VAL A 167 18.39 7.02 -1.27
CA VAL A 167 17.86 6.57 0.03
C VAL A 167 17.22 7.77 0.76
N ARG A 168 16.09 8.25 0.23
CA ARG A 168 15.40 9.44 0.76
C ARG A 168 14.70 9.21 2.10
N LEU A 169 14.35 7.97 2.43
CA LEU A 169 13.71 7.59 3.69
C LEU A 169 14.72 7.31 4.82
N GLY A 170 16.02 7.42 4.52
CA GLY A 170 17.11 7.12 5.46
C GLY A 170 17.51 5.64 5.48
N LEU A 171 18.77 5.39 5.86
CA LEU A 171 19.31 4.03 5.96
C LEU A 171 18.55 3.15 6.96
N PRO A 172 18.21 3.62 8.19
CA PRO A 172 17.47 2.79 9.16
C PRO A 172 16.15 2.26 8.60
N TYR A 173 15.38 3.11 7.91
CA TYR A 173 14.12 2.71 7.30
C TYR A 173 14.29 1.54 6.32
N HIS A 174 15.24 1.66 5.39
CA HIS A 174 15.47 0.62 4.40
C HIS A 174 16.10 -0.63 5.01
N ILE A 175 16.94 -0.52 6.03
CA ILE A 175 17.49 -1.70 6.70
C ILE A 175 16.37 -2.52 7.34
N HIS A 176 15.45 -1.87 8.07
CA HIS A 176 14.29 -2.55 8.65
C HIS A 176 13.38 -3.14 7.58
N ASP A 177 13.18 -2.44 6.48
CA ASP A 177 12.46 -2.95 5.32
C ASP A 177 13.12 -4.22 4.73
N LEU A 178 14.43 -4.24 4.53
CA LEU A 178 15.13 -5.42 4.01
C LEU A 178 15.03 -6.63 4.94
N ILE A 179 15.09 -6.40 6.25
CA ILE A 179 14.93 -7.45 7.26
C ILE A 179 13.47 -7.95 7.26
N GLY A 180 12.49 -7.05 7.28
CA GLY A 180 11.07 -7.38 7.29
C GLY A 180 10.61 -8.10 6.01
N ALA A 181 11.17 -7.71 4.87
CA ALA A 181 10.94 -8.36 3.58
C ALA A 181 11.78 -9.63 3.39
N GLN A 182 12.58 -10.04 4.38
CA GLN A 182 13.44 -11.23 4.35
C GLN A 182 14.42 -11.26 3.18
N LEU A 183 14.80 -10.09 2.66
CA LEU A 183 15.79 -9.95 1.59
C LEU A 183 17.23 -10.07 2.12
N VAL A 184 17.39 -9.97 3.44
CA VAL A 184 18.64 -10.20 4.16
C VAL A 184 18.38 -11.08 5.38
N ARG A 185 19.39 -11.88 5.75
CA ARG A 185 19.45 -12.64 6.99
C ARG A 185 20.31 -11.90 8.01
N CYS A 186 19.83 -11.82 9.24
CA CYS A 186 20.59 -11.32 10.38
C CYS A 186 21.36 -12.48 11.02
N ILE A 187 22.69 -12.41 11.03
CA ILE A 187 23.58 -13.43 11.58
C ILE A 187 24.32 -12.83 12.78
N PRO A 188 24.09 -13.31 14.00
CA PRO A 188 24.88 -12.89 15.17
C PRO A 188 26.35 -13.27 14.99
N SER A 189 27.26 -12.34 15.29
CA SER A 189 28.70 -12.57 15.30
C SER A 189 29.33 -11.93 16.54
N THR A 190 30.59 -12.25 16.82
CA THR A 190 31.35 -11.67 17.94
C THR A 190 31.54 -10.15 17.83
N SER A 191 31.44 -9.59 16.62
CA SER A 191 31.55 -8.15 16.36
C SER A 191 30.18 -7.45 16.21
N GLY A 192 29.08 -8.17 16.46
CA GLY A 192 27.70 -7.68 16.29
C GLY A 192 26.95 -8.38 15.17
N THR A 193 25.79 -7.85 14.79
CA THR A 193 24.92 -8.49 13.79
C THR A 193 25.41 -8.22 12.37
N LEU A 194 25.66 -9.29 11.62
CA LEU A 194 25.92 -9.25 10.19
C LEU A 194 24.60 -9.34 9.40
N LEU A 195 24.46 -8.51 8.39
CA LEU A 195 23.41 -8.61 7.39
C LEU A 195 24.00 -9.31 6.16
N ARG A 196 23.51 -10.50 5.84
CA ARG A 196 23.87 -11.24 4.63
C ARG A 196 22.69 -11.27 3.67
N LEU A 197 22.92 -11.10 2.37
CA LEU A 197 21.84 -11.27 1.39
C LEU A 197 21.24 -12.68 1.47
N ALA A 198 19.92 -12.77 1.38
CA ALA A 198 19.25 -14.05 1.22
C ALA A 198 19.56 -14.64 -0.16
N ASP A 199 19.80 -15.95 -0.22
CA ASP A 199 19.86 -16.67 -1.49
C ASP A 199 18.45 -16.63 -2.10
N THR A 200 18.36 -16.14 -3.32
CA THR A 200 17.10 -16.04 -4.11
C THR A 200 17.04 -17.17 -5.11
#